data_AF-A0A3B9DFB5-F1
#
_entry.id   AF-A0A3B9DFB5-F1
#
_cell.length_a   1.000
_cell.length_b   1.000
_cell.length_c   1.000
_cell.angle_alpha   90.00
_cell.angle_beta   90.00
_cell.angle_gamma   90.00
#
_symmetry.space_group_name_H-M   'P 1'
#
loop_
_entity.id
_entity.type
_entity.pdbx_description
1 polymer ?
#
loop_
_entity_poly.entity_id
_entity_poly.type
_entity_poly.pdbx_seq_one_letter_code
_entity_poly.pdbx_strand_id
1 'polypeptide(L)' 'ESNGFAVAVSDESILQAQSECATEEGVLLCPEGAATVAALRQELTTGRIKPTERVVLFN' A
#
# COMPACT_ATOMS: atom_id res chain seq x y z
N GLU A 1 1.12 -9.34 -22.06
CA GLU A 1 0.33 -8.45 -21.17
C GLU A 1 0.43 -8.96 -19.73
N SER A 2 0.29 -8.08 -18.74
CA SER A 2 0.57 -8.40 -17.32
C SER A 2 -0.67 -8.64 -16.44
N ASN A 3 -1.89 -8.49 -16.97
CA ASN A 3 -3.15 -8.54 -16.18
C ASN A 3 -3.16 -7.55 -14.98
N GLY A 4 -2.60 -6.35 -15.18
CA GLY A 4 -2.57 -5.30 -14.17
C GLY A 4 -3.92 -4.63 -13.90
N PHE A 5 -4.02 -3.90 -12.80
CA PHE A 5 -5.21 -3.15 -12.41
C PHE A 5 -4.82 -1.78 -11.81
N ALA A 6 -5.80 -0.87 -11.75
CA ALA A 6 -5.68 0.42 -11.07
C ALA A 6 -6.70 0.49 -9.93
N VAL A 7 -6.34 1.19 -8.86
CA VAL A 7 -7.16 1.37 -7.65
C VAL A 7 -6.94 2.76 -7.08
N ALA A 8 -7.99 3.35 -6.51
CA ALA A 8 -7.92 4.62 -5.80
C ALA A 8 -7.93 4.37 -4.29
N VAL A 9 -7.23 5.21 -3.55
CA VAL A 9 -7.18 5.23 -2.08
C VAL A 9 -7.43 6.66 -1.59
N SER A 10 -7.89 6.83 -0.35
CA SER A 10 -8.14 8.16 0.21
C SER A 10 -6.87 8.78 0.76
N ASP A 11 -6.78 10.12 0.77
CA ASP A 11 -5.68 10.85 1.39
C ASP A 11 -5.49 10.46 2.86
N GLU A 12 -6.59 10.24 3.60
CA GLU A 12 -6.55 9.77 4.99
C GLU A 12 -5.81 8.43 5.11
N SER A 13 -6.09 7.47 4.22
CA SER A 13 -5.41 6.17 4.22
C SER A 13 -3.92 6.28 3.86
N ILE A 14 -3.55 7.23 3.01
CA ILE A 14 -2.16 7.51 2.65
C ILE A 14 -1.41 8.05 3.87
N LEU A 15 -1.98 9.06 4.55
CA LEU A 15 -1.37 9.66 5.73
C LEU A 15 -1.26 8.66 6.88
N GLN A 16 -2.28 7.81 7.07
CA GLN A 16 -2.25 6.74 8.06
C GLN A 16 -1.15 5.73 7.76
N ALA A 17 -1.05 5.24 6.51
CA ALA A 17 0.00 4.31 6.10
C ALA A 17 1.40 4.91 6.23
N GLN A 18 1.59 6.19 5.87
CA GLN A 18 2.86 6.89 6.02
C GLN A 18 3.27 6.97 7.50
N SER A 19 2.34 7.37 8.38
CA SER A 19 2.61 7.48 9.81
C SER A 19 2.97 6.13 10.41
N GLU A 20 2.21 5.09 10.09
CA GLU A 20 2.46 3.75 10.62
C GLU A 20 3.80 3.18 10.14
N CYS A 21 4.13 3.31 8.86
CA CYS A 21 5.44 2.89 8.36
C CYS A 21 6.59 3.64 9.03
N ALA A 22 6.42 4.93 9.30
CA ALA A 22 7.43 5.71 10.01
C ALA A 22 7.61 5.25 11.46
N THR A 23 6.52 4.91 12.16
CA THR A 23 6.55 4.55 13.59
C THR A 23 6.85 3.08 13.85
N GLU A 24 6.37 2.16 13.01
CA GLU A 24 6.45 0.71 13.22
C GLU A 24 7.61 0.08 12.45
N GLU A 25 7.83 0.50 11.20
CA GLU A 25 8.86 -0.05 10.32
C GLU A 25 10.13 0.82 10.27
N GLY A 26 10.09 2.02 10.87
CA GLY A 26 11.21 2.96 10.87
C GLY A 26 11.52 3.56 9.49
N VAL A 27 10.55 3.52 8.57
CA VAL A 27 10.70 4.03 7.19
C VAL A 27 9.70 5.15 6.94
N LEU A 28 10.20 6.36 6.76
CA LEU A 28 9.38 7.50 6.35
C LEU A 28 9.18 7.47 4.83
N LEU A 29 8.01 6.99 4.39
CA LEU A 29 7.64 6.92 2.98
C LEU A 29 7.26 8.31 2.44
N CYS A 30 7.45 8.52 1.13
CA CYS A 30 6.79 9.62 0.44
C CYS A 30 5.26 9.36 0.37
N PRO A 31 4.41 10.36 0.12
CA PRO A 31 2.97 10.14 -0.01
C PRO A 31 2.61 9.10 -1.07
N GLU A 32 3.31 9.10 -2.21
CA GLU A 32 3.09 8.15 -3.31
C GLU A 32 3.47 6.72 -2.90
N GLY A 33 4.57 6.55 -2.17
CA GLY A 33 4.99 5.27 -1.62
C GLY A 33 4.01 4.76 -0.57
N ALA A 34 3.53 5.63 0.33
CA ALA A 34 2.50 5.29 1.31
C ALA A 34 1.16 4.93 0.64
N ALA A 35 0.83 5.53 -0.51
CA ALA A 35 -0.34 5.15 -1.29
C ALA A 35 -0.26 3.70 -1.79
N THR A 36 0.93 3.18 -2.08
CA THR A 36 1.11 1.76 -2.44
C THR A 36 0.85 0.82 -1.27
N VAL A 37 1.21 1.22 -0.04
CA VAL A 37 0.90 0.46 1.20
C VAL A 37 -0.60 0.47 1.46
N ALA A 38 -1.25 1.63 1.33
CA ALA A 38 -2.70 1.77 1.48
C ALA A 38 -3.44 0.88 0.47
N ALA A 39 -3.01 0.89 -0.80
CA ALA A 39 -3.57 0.04 -1.84
C ALA A 39 -3.36 -1.45 -1.55
N LEU A 40 -2.19 -1.86 -1.07
CA LEU A 40 -1.92 -3.24 -0.67
C LEU A 40 -2.89 -3.71 0.43
N ARG A 41 -3.10 -2.90 1.47
CA ARG A 41 -4.02 -3.23 2.59
C ARG A 41 -5.46 -3.34 2.12
N GLN A 42 -5.89 -2.44 1.25
CA GLN A 42 -7.21 -2.50 0.64
C GLN A 42 -7.38 -3.80 -0.16
N GLU A 43 -6.41 -4.13 -1.02
CA GLU A 43 -6.53 -5.29 -1.92
C GLU A 43 -6.27 -6.65 -1.25
N LEU A 44 -5.62 -6.66 -0.08
CA LEU A 44 -5.62 -7.81 0.83
C LEU A 44 -7.03 -8.05 1.39
N THR A 45 -7.77 -6.99 1.70
CA THR A 45 -9.15 -7.08 2.21
C THR A 45 -10.13 -7.54 1.14
N THR A 46 -9.97 -7.07 -0.11
CA THR A 46 -10.80 -7.50 -1.25
C THR A 46 -10.46 -8.92 -1.71
N GLY A 47 -9.31 -9.47 -1.30
CA GLY A 47 -8.79 -10.76 -1.74
C GLY A 47 -8.22 -10.74 -3.15
N ARG A 48 -8.06 -9.56 -3.77
CA ARG A 48 -7.38 -9.42 -5.07
C ARG A 48 -5.89 -9.74 -4.95
N ILE A 49 -5.28 -9.42 -3.81
CA ILE A 49 -3.93 -9.86 -3.43
C ILE A 49 -4.08 -10.83 -2.26
N LYS A 50 -3.43 -12.00 -2.32
CA LYS A 50 -3.46 -12.98 -1.22
C LYS A 50 -2.35 -12.70 -0.20
N PRO A 51 -2.56 -13.01 1.09
CA PRO A 51 -1.54 -12.81 2.14
C PRO A 51 -0.27 -13.65 1.95
N THR A 52 -0.32 -14.68 1.09
CA THR A 52 0.83 -15.53 0.76
C THR A 52 1.64 -15.02 -0.43
N GLU A 53 1.20 -13.96 -1.10
CA GLU A 53 1.92 -13.37 -2.23
C GLU A 53 3.10 -12.51 -1.77
N ARG A 54 4.13 -12.43 -2.60
CA ARG A 54 5.26 -11.53 -2.36
C ARG A 54 5.04 -10.25 -3.17
N VAL A 55 4.94 -9.13 -2.49
CA VAL A 55 4.66 -7.83 -3.08
C VAL A 55 5.88 -6.93 -2.91
N VAL A 56 6.22 -6.20 -3.97
CA VAL A 56 7.23 -5.13 -3.94
C VAL A 56 6.49 -3.81 -4.07
N LEU A 57 6.71 -2.91 -3.12
CA LEU A 57 6.17 -1.57 -3.11
C LEU A 57 7.27 -0.60 -3.57
N PHE A 58 6.98 0.20 -4.58
CA PHE A 58 7.91 1.22 -5.07
C PHE A 58 7.64 2.53 -4.33
N ASN A 59 8.65 3.02 -3.61
CA ASN A 59 8.62 4.25 -2.83
C ASN A 59 9.70 5.22 -3.32
#